data_AF-A0A3D5FH16-F1
#
_entry.id   AF-A0A3D5FH16-F1
#
_cell.length_a   1.000
_cell.length_b   1.000
_cell.length_c   1.000
_cell.angle_alpha   90.00
_cell.angle_beta   90.00
_cell.angle_gamma   90.00
#
_symmetry.space_group_name_H-M   'P 1'
#
loop_
_entity.id
_entity.type
_entity.pdbx_description
1 polymer ?
#
loop_
_entity_poly.entity_id
_entity_poly.type
_entity_poly.pdbx_seq_one_letter_code
_entity_poly.pdbx_strand_id
1 'polypeptide(L)' 'MPLRKLVATISDALPADIAQDVKKNVRAIVQATLDKMDLVTREEMEIQEKVLARTRERLEALEARLTELEQEQEQGPD' A
#
# COMPACT_ATOMS: atom_id res chain seq x y z
N MET A 1 -11.17 -10.85 -5.36
CA MET A 1 -12.12 -11.98 -5.53
C MET A 1 -13.46 -11.85 -4.79
N PRO A 2 -13.59 -11.24 -3.59
CA PRO A 2 -14.86 -11.31 -2.82
C PRO A 2 -15.98 -10.42 -3.39
N LEU A 3 -15.66 -9.21 -3.86
CA LEU A 3 -16.67 -8.26 -4.36
C LEU A 3 -17.37 -8.73 -5.64
N ARG A 4 -16.66 -9.39 -6.57
CA ARG A 4 -17.27 -9.91 -7.81
C ARG A 4 -18.31 -10.99 -7.53
N LYS A 5 -18.06 -11.83 -6.52
CA LYS A 5 -19.01 -12.87 -6.08
C LYS A 5 -20.26 -12.24 -5.45
N LEU A 6 -20.08 -11.23 -4.60
CA LEU A 6 -21.20 -10.50 -3.99
C LEU A 6 -22.11 -9.85 -5.05
N VAL A 7 -21.53 -9.22 -6.07
CA VAL A 7 -22.29 -8.63 -7.18
C VAL A 7 -23.03 -9.69 -7.99
N ALA A 8 -22.41 -10.85 -8.25
CA ALA A 8 -23.04 -11.94 -8.97
C ALA A 8 -24.23 -12.54 -8.18
N THR A 9 -24.06 -12.80 -6.89
CA THR A 9 -25.13 -13.34 -6.04
C THR A 9 -26.32 -12.39 -5.91
N ILE A 10 -26.09 -11.08 -5.82
CA ILE A 10 -27.17 -10.09 -5.82
C ILE A 10 -27.86 -10.02 -7.19
N SER A 11 -27.10 -10.13 -8.28
CA SER A 11 -27.66 -10.09 -9.65
C SER A 11 -28.50 -11.32 -9.97
N ASP A 12 -28.12 -12.50 -9.48
CA ASP A 12 -28.83 -13.77 -9.72
C ASP A 12 -30.15 -13.88 -8.92
N ALA A 13 -30.30 -13.10 -7.85
CA ALA A 13 -31.50 -13.08 -6.99
C ALA A 13 -32.56 -12.06 -7.44
N LEU A 14 -32.30 -11.25 -8.47
CA LEU A 14 -33.21 -10.20 -8.96
C LEU A 14 -33.82 -10.53 -10.34
N PRO A 15 -35.07 -10.09 -10.61
CA PRO A 15 -35.66 -10.11 -11.96
C PRO A 15 -34.77 -9.40 -13.00
N ALA A 16 -34.73 -9.91 -14.23
CA ALA A 16 -33.75 -9.51 -15.26
C ALA A 16 -33.82 -8.02 -15.66
N ASP A 17 -34.98 -7.41 -15.52
CA ASP A 17 -35.27 -5.99 -15.74
C ASP A 17 -34.72 -5.09 -14.62
N ILE A 18 -34.77 -5.53 -13.36
CA ILE A 18 -34.24 -4.78 -12.21
C ILE A 18 -32.72 -5.03 -12.03
N ALA A 19 -32.22 -6.19 -12.47
CA ALA A 19 -30.83 -6.58 -12.32
C ALA A 19 -29.83 -5.63 -13.01
N GLN A 20 -30.19 -5.03 -14.15
CA GLN A 20 -29.30 -4.09 -14.85
C GLN A 20 -29.13 -2.77 -14.10
N ASP A 21 -30.21 -2.20 -13.59
CA ASP A 21 -30.17 -0.93 -12.84
C ASP A 21 -29.46 -1.12 -11.49
N VAL A 22 -29.73 -2.23 -10.81
CA VAL A 22 -29.01 -2.58 -9.57
C VAL A 22 -27.53 -2.78 -9.85
N LYS A 23 -27.15 -3.48 -10.94
CA LYS A 23 -25.75 -3.66 -11.32
C LYS A 23 -25.05 -2.33 -11.61
N LYS A 24 -25.72 -1.38 -12.28
CA LYS A 24 -25.19 -0.05 -12.56
C LYS A 24 -24.98 0.75 -11.27
N ASN A 25 -25.96 0.73 -10.37
CA ASN A 25 -25.89 1.43 -9.08
C ASN A 25 -24.83 0.82 -8.15
N VAL A 26 -24.74 -0.51 -8.07
CA VAL A 26 -23.71 -1.22 -7.30
C VAL A 26 -22.32 -0.92 -7.85
N ARG A 27 -22.14 -0.88 -9.17
CA ARG A 27 -20.85 -0.48 -9.78
C ARG A 27 -20.46 0.95 -9.41
N ALA A 28 -21.39 1.88 -9.42
CA ALA A 28 -21.15 3.27 -9.03
C ALA A 28 -20.77 3.38 -7.55
N ILE A 29 -21.45 2.64 -6.66
CA ILE A 29 -21.15 2.61 -5.22
C ILE A 29 -19.76 1.99 -4.96
N VAL A 30 -19.41 0.92 -5.67
CA VAL A 30 -18.07 0.29 -5.54
C VAL A 30 -17.00 1.25 -6.02
N GLN A 31 -17.19 1.94 -7.15
CA GLN A 31 -16.24 2.93 -7.64
C GLN A 31 -16.08 4.09 -6.64
N ALA A 32 -17.19 4.66 -6.18
CA ALA A 32 -17.16 5.75 -5.20
C ALA A 32 -16.55 5.33 -3.84
N THR A 33 -16.68 4.05 -3.46
CA THR A 33 -16.03 3.53 -2.25
C THR A 33 -14.53 3.35 -2.46
N LEU A 34 -14.10 2.83 -3.62
CA LEU A 34 -12.68 2.70 -3.95
C LEU A 34 -12.01 4.07 -4.07
N ASP A 35 -12.68 5.06 -4.64
CA ASP A 35 -12.18 6.43 -4.75
C ASP A 35 -12.08 7.14 -3.37
N LYS A 36 -12.86 6.69 -2.37
CA LYS A 36 -12.81 7.17 -0.98
C LYS A 36 -11.82 6.41 -0.10
N MET A 37 -11.34 5.26 -0.56
CA MET A 37 -10.21 4.60 0.08
C MET A 37 -8.96 5.35 -0.38
N ASP A 38 -8.04 5.70 0.53
CA ASP A 38 -6.74 6.30 0.20
C ASP A 38 -5.86 5.27 -0.52
N LEU A 39 -6.28 4.83 -1.70
CA LEU A 39 -5.65 3.81 -2.50
C LEU A 39 -4.40 4.40 -3.12
N VAL A 40 -3.24 3.96 -2.62
CA VAL A 40 -1.97 4.19 -3.30
C VAL A 40 -1.87 3.27 -4.51
N THR A 41 -1.36 3.79 -5.60
CA THR A 41 -1.06 3.01 -6.79
C THR A 41 0.09 2.04 -6.50
N ARG A 42 0.16 0.96 -7.28
CA ARG A 42 1.29 0.02 -7.20
C ARG A 42 2.63 0.72 -7.43
N GLU A 43 2.67 1.67 -8.35
CA GLU A 43 3.87 2.44 -8.68
C GLU A 43 4.33 3.31 -7.48
N GLU A 44 3.40 3.97 -6.79
CA GLU A 44 3.73 4.73 -5.57
C GLU A 44 4.27 3.83 -4.46
N MET A 45 3.72 2.63 -4.30
CA MET A 45 4.24 1.64 -3.35
C MET A 45 5.67 1.21 -3.70
N GLU A 46 5.94 0.93 -4.98
CA GLU A 46 7.29 0.58 -5.46
C GLU A 46 8.29 1.73 -5.26
N ILE A 47 7.85 2.99 -5.40
CA ILE A 47 8.67 4.17 -5.08
C ILE A 47 8.99 4.21 -3.58
N GLN A 48 8.00 3.99 -2.72
CA GLN A 48 8.19 3.97 -1.27
C GLN A 48 9.16 2.86 -0.83
N GLU A 49 9.07 1.67 -1.43
CA GLU A 49 10.02 0.58 -1.19
C GLU A 49 11.46 0.99 -1.52
N LYS A 50 11.68 1.67 -2.65
CA LYS A 50 13.02 2.18 -3.03
C LYS A 50 13.53 3.25 -2.07
N VAL A 51 12.67 4.18 -1.65
CA VAL A 51 13.02 5.21 -0.67
C VAL A 51 13.42 4.56 0.66
N LEU A 52 12.67 3.56 1.11
CA LEU A 52 12.96 2.82 2.33
C LEU A 52 14.30 2.08 2.24
N ALA A 53 14.55 1.39 1.12
CA ALA A 53 15.82 0.69 0.88
C ALA A 53 17.02 1.65 0.98
N ARG A 54 16.96 2.79 0.27
CA ARG A 54 18.00 3.83 0.34
C ARG A 54 18.19 4.41 1.75
N THR A 55 17.10 4.52 2.51
CA THR A 55 17.16 5.05 3.88
C THR A 55 17.85 4.06 4.81
N ARG A 56 17.61 2.75 4.65
CA ARG A 56 18.32 1.70 5.39
C ARG A 56 19.81 1.69 5.07
N GLU A 57 20.18 1.73 3.79
CA GLU A 57 21.60 1.81 3.38
C GLU A 57 22.32 3.01 4.01
N ARG A 58 21.66 4.18 4.03
CA ARG A 58 22.20 5.37 4.67
C ARG A 58 22.30 5.24 6.18
N LEU A 59 21.33 4.60 6.82
CA LEU A 59 21.33 4.35 8.26
C LEU A 59 22.49 3.44 8.65
N GLU A 60 22.67 2.32 7.94
CA GLU A 60 23.78 1.38 8.15
C GLU A 60 25.13 2.06 7.98
N ALA A 61 25.30 2.91 6.95
CA ALA A 61 26.53 3.67 6.77
C ALA A 61 26.80 4.68 7.89
N LEU A 62 25.76 5.29 8.45
CA LEU A 62 25.90 6.19 9.60
C LEU A 62 26.23 5.42 10.89
N GLU A 63 25.62 4.27 11.11
CA GLU A 63 25.90 3.38 12.25
C GLU A 63 27.35 2.89 12.22
N ALA A 64 27.85 2.50 11.03
CA ALA A 64 29.25 2.12 10.86
C ALA A 64 30.21 3.27 11.20
N ARG A 65 29.94 4.48 10.67
CA ARG A 65 30.75 5.67 10.99
C ARG A 65 30.70 6.05 12.46
N LEU A 66 29.55 5.89 13.10
CA LEU A 66 29.42 6.14 14.54
C LEU A 66 30.27 5.15 15.33
N THR A 67 30.24 3.87 14.95
CA THR A 67 31.04 2.81 15.59
C THR A 67 32.54 3.08 15.45
N GLU A 68 33.00 3.49 14.27
CA GLU A 68 34.39 3.90 14.05
C GLU A 68 34.80 5.05 14.97
N LEU A 69 33.97 6.09 15.07
CA LEU A 69 34.24 7.24 15.92
C LEU A 69 34.22 6.89 17.42
N GLU A 70 33.30 6.02 17.85
CA GLU A 70 33.25 5.52 19.23
C GLU A 70 34.51 4.72 19.58
N GLN A 71 35.00 3.88 18.66
CA GLN A 71 36.25 3.12 18.83
C GLN A 71 37.48 4.03 18.87
N GLU A 72 37.54 5.08 18.04
CA GLU A 72 38.60 6.08 18.08
C GLU A 72 38.62 6.86 19.40
N GLN A 73 37.45 7.13 20.00
CA GLN A 73 37.35 7.79 21.31
C GLN A 73 37.74 6.87 22.47
N GLU A 74 37.37 5.59 22.42
CA GLU A 74 37.78 4.61 23.45
C GLU A 74 39.29 4.29 23.41
N GLN A 75 39.96 4.54 22.28
CA GLN A 75 41.41 4.40 22.12
C GLN A 75 42.20 5.69 22.43
N GLY A 76 41.60 6.65 23.14
CA GLY A 76 42.27 7.87 23.62
C GLY A 76 43.50 7.57 24.50
N PRO A 77 44.55 8.40 24.45
CA PRO A 77 45.93 8.03 24.75
C PRO A 77 46.18 7.83 26.26
N ASP A 78 47.06 6.88 26.59
CA ASP A 78 47.87 6.91 27.82
C ASP A 78 48.59 8.26 27.99
#